data_AF-T1ASE8-F1
#
_entry.id   AF-T1ASE8-F1
#
_cell.length_a   1.000
_cell.length_b   1.000
_cell.length_c   1.000
_cell.angle_alpha   90.00
_cell.angle_beta   90.00
_cell.angle_gamma   90.00
#
_symmetry.space_group_name_H-M   'P 1'
#
loop_
_entity.id
_entity.type
_entity.pdbx_description
1 polymer ?
#
loop_
_entity_poly.entity_id
_entity_poly.type
_entity_poly.pdbx_seq_one_letter_code
_entity_poly.pdbx_strand_id
1 'polypeptide(L)'
;VDLAEIPFVRMRHGLDERLREGRATFSESVAAIQCALGPADLTIDLSGSCMRAANQIIALPPAELALLSVFARRAMSGKGPIAAPKKDVHDRDWAVRYTAEYRIIRGGMSSMDETERALKKGMEGDYFSSHLSKLRRAIRKTLGPAAAPYLVDDGGTRPRSYHLALPPNAIRFAPLGGNISTG
;
A
#
# COMPACT_ATOMS: atom_id res chain seq x y z
N VAL A 1 4.12 29.80 -38.28
CA VAL A 1 3.73 28.39 -38.01
C VAL A 1 5.01 27.58 -37.98
N ASP A 2 5.02 26.47 -37.24
CA ASP A 2 6.13 25.56 -36.87
C ASP A 2 6.93 26.00 -35.63
N LEU A 3 6.84 25.38 -34.44
CA LEU A 3 6.79 23.98 -33.96
C LEU A 3 8.19 23.30 -33.87
N ALA A 4 8.70 23.32 -32.63
CA ALA A 4 9.64 22.41 -31.95
C ALA A 4 10.91 21.86 -32.67
N GLU A 5 12.07 22.11 -32.05
CA GLU A 5 13.22 21.21 -32.10
C GLU A 5 13.72 20.92 -30.68
N ILE A 6 13.39 19.74 -30.15
CA ILE A 6 14.08 19.11 -29.02
C ILE A 6 15.12 18.15 -29.64
N PRO A 7 16.43 18.36 -29.45
CA PRO A 7 17.42 17.51 -30.10
C PRO A 7 17.47 16.12 -29.45
N PHE A 8 17.16 15.10 -30.25
CA PHE A 8 17.37 13.69 -29.96
C PHE A 8 18.87 13.32 -30.09
N VAL A 9 19.41 12.73 -29.01
CA VAL A 9 20.32 11.56 -28.96
C VAL A 9 21.78 11.71 -29.45
N ARG A 10 22.72 11.27 -28.59
CA ARG A 10 23.72 10.17 -28.74
C ARG A 10 24.68 10.25 -27.54
N MET A 11 25.14 9.19 -26.87
CA MET A 11 25.65 7.88 -27.28
C MET A 11 25.42 6.92 -26.08
N ARG A 12 24.94 5.66 -26.12
CA ARG A 12 25.19 4.50 -26.98
C ARG A 12 26.67 4.14 -27.17
N HIS A 13 27.35 3.75 -26.09
CA HIS A 13 28.52 2.84 -26.10
C HIS A 13 28.68 2.11 -24.76
N GLY A 14 27.89 1.05 -24.55
CA GLY A 14 28.02 0.18 -23.38
C GLY A 14 26.89 -0.82 -23.19
N LEU A 15 25.83 -0.75 -23.99
CA LEU A 15 24.62 -1.56 -23.81
C LEU A 15 24.42 -2.68 -24.85
N ASP A 16 25.35 -2.89 -25.79
CA ASP A 16 25.14 -3.81 -26.93
C ASP A 16 25.97 -5.11 -26.89
N GLU A 17 26.78 -5.39 -25.86
CA GLU A 17 27.39 -6.72 -25.68
C GLU A 17 26.65 -7.60 -24.65
N ARG A 18 26.07 -7.01 -23.60
CA ARG A 18 25.41 -7.78 -22.52
C ARG A 18 24.01 -8.29 -22.86
N LEU A 19 23.41 -7.80 -23.95
CA LEU A 19 22.14 -8.29 -24.46
C LEU A 19 22.28 -9.53 -25.37
N ARG A 20 23.50 -9.94 -25.71
CA ARG A 20 23.76 -11.02 -26.68
C ARG A 20 23.77 -12.44 -26.10
N GLU A 21 23.54 -12.60 -24.80
CA GLU A 21 23.57 -13.90 -24.12
C GLU A 21 22.40 -14.09 -23.13
N GLY A 22 21.14 -13.87 -23.56
CA GLY A 22 19.95 -14.57 -23.05
C GLY A 22 19.78 -14.80 -21.53
N ARG A 23 20.29 -13.92 -20.65
CA ARG A 23 20.24 -14.10 -19.18
C ARG A 23 20.00 -12.79 -18.44
N ALA A 24 19.13 -11.93 -18.96
CA ALA A 24 18.53 -10.90 -18.10
C ALA A 24 17.63 -11.63 -17.10
N THR A 25 18.05 -11.68 -15.83
CA THR A 25 17.20 -12.27 -14.80
C THR A 25 15.95 -11.41 -14.67
N PHE A 26 14.79 -12.05 -14.55
CA PHE A 26 13.47 -11.40 -14.45
C PHE A 26 13.45 -10.16 -13.51
N SER A 27 14.26 -10.19 -12.46
CA SER A 27 14.45 -9.10 -11.48
C SER A 27 15.03 -7.80 -12.07
N GLU A 28 15.94 -7.86 -13.04
CA GLU A 28 16.55 -6.67 -13.67
C GLU A 28 15.55 -5.99 -14.62
N SER A 29 14.73 -6.76 -15.33
CA SER A 29 13.63 -6.23 -16.12
C SER A 29 12.57 -5.55 -15.25
N VAL A 30 12.29 -6.10 -14.06
CA VAL A 30 11.37 -5.47 -13.09
C VAL A 30 11.94 -4.18 -12.54
N ALA A 31 13.24 -4.12 -12.21
CA ALA A 31 13.89 -2.89 -11.74
C ALA A 31 13.88 -1.78 -12.81
N ALA A 32 14.10 -2.12 -14.07
CA ALA A 32 14.01 -1.18 -15.18
C ALA A 32 12.57 -0.67 -15.41
N ILE A 33 11.56 -1.54 -15.28
CA ILE A 33 10.14 -1.16 -15.35
C ILE A 33 9.74 -0.29 -14.14
N GLN A 34 10.25 -0.59 -12.94
CA GLN A 34 10.02 0.23 -11.74
C GLN A 34 10.63 1.63 -11.88
N CYS A 35 11.80 1.76 -12.52
CA CYS A 35 12.40 3.06 -12.82
C CYS A 35 11.55 3.91 -13.78
N ALA A 36 10.81 3.29 -14.70
CA ALA A 36 9.93 4.00 -15.64
C ALA A 36 8.63 4.54 -15.00
N LEU A 37 8.23 4.03 -13.83
CA LEU A 37 6.98 4.39 -13.13
C LEU A 37 7.11 5.59 -12.19
N GLY A 38 8.32 6.14 -12.02
CA GLY A 38 8.60 7.18 -11.01
C GLY A 38 8.71 6.60 -9.58
N PRO A 39 9.02 7.44 -8.57
CA PRO A 39 9.08 6.98 -7.18
C PRO A 39 7.70 6.50 -6.73
N ALA A 40 7.64 5.37 -6.03
CA ALA A 40 6.38 4.79 -5.56
C ALA A 40 5.60 5.78 -4.68
N ASP A 41 4.34 6.03 -5.01
CA ASP A 41 3.45 6.93 -4.29
C ASP A 41 2.13 6.26 -3.91
N LEU A 42 1.66 6.52 -2.70
CA LEU A 42 0.43 5.96 -2.14
C LEU A 42 -0.50 7.09 -1.72
N THR A 43 -1.67 7.12 -2.33
CA THR A 43 -2.78 7.98 -1.88
C THR A 43 -3.91 7.10 -1.34
N ILE A 44 -4.38 7.36 -0.12
CA ILE A 44 -5.46 6.62 0.53
C ILE A 44 -6.69 7.53 0.63
N ASP A 45 -7.80 7.09 0.02
CA ASP A 45 -9.10 7.75 0.12
C ASP A 45 -10.00 6.96 1.08
N LEU A 46 -10.12 7.49 2.30
CA LEU A 46 -10.91 6.87 3.36
C LEU A 46 -12.41 6.94 3.06
N SER A 47 -12.88 8.05 2.45
CA SER A 47 -14.29 8.25 2.14
C SER A 47 -14.72 7.45 0.92
N GLY A 48 -13.87 7.42 -0.11
CA GLY A 48 -14.06 6.63 -1.33
C GLY A 48 -13.78 5.12 -1.16
N SER A 49 -13.37 4.67 0.02
CA SER A 49 -12.97 3.28 0.31
C SER A 49 -12.00 2.70 -0.72
N CYS A 50 -10.98 3.48 -1.11
CA CYS A 50 -10.02 3.07 -2.13
C CYS A 50 -8.62 3.64 -1.88
N MET A 51 -7.66 3.11 -2.62
CA MET A 51 -6.30 3.63 -2.66
C MET A 51 -5.84 3.81 -4.10
N ARG A 52 -4.96 4.77 -4.34
CA ARG A 52 -4.21 4.91 -5.58
C ARG A 52 -2.75 4.56 -5.34
N ALA A 53 -2.23 3.66 -6.15
CA ALA A 53 -0.84 3.21 -6.14
C ALA A 53 -0.40 2.85 -7.56
N ALA A 54 0.83 3.23 -7.95
CA ALA A 54 1.34 3.03 -9.31
C ALA A 54 0.33 3.49 -10.40
N ASN A 55 -0.27 4.68 -10.19
CA ASN A 55 -1.30 5.27 -11.04
C ASN A 55 -2.58 4.42 -11.25
N GLN A 56 -2.82 3.41 -10.42
CA GLN A 56 -4.03 2.59 -10.45
C GLN A 56 -4.86 2.80 -9.18
N ILE A 57 -6.18 2.87 -9.34
CA ILE A 57 -7.13 2.93 -8.23
C ILE A 57 -7.58 1.51 -7.87
N ILE A 58 -7.50 1.17 -6.59
CA ILE A 58 -7.85 -0.12 -6.01
C ILE A 58 -8.95 0.12 -4.99
N ALA A 59 -10.16 -0.37 -5.28
CA ALA A 59 -11.22 -0.43 -4.30
C ALA A 59 -10.86 -1.47 -3.22
N LEU A 60 -10.96 -1.07 -1.95
CA LEU A 60 -10.68 -1.93 -0.80
C LEU A 60 -11.91 -1.97 0.11
N PRO A 61 -12.28 -3.14 0.66
CA PRO A 61 -13.29 -3.17 1.69
C PRO A 61 -12.81 -2.37 2.92
N PRO A 62 -13.73 -1.81 3.72
CA PRO A 62 -13.39 -0.96 4.87
C PRO A 62 -12.42 -1.62 5.85
N ALA A 63 -12.50 -2.95 6.00
CA ALA A 63 -11.66 -3.69 6.93
C ALA A 63 -10.18 -3.72 6.51
N GLU A 64 -9.91 -4.01 5.25
CA GLU A 64 -8.56 -4.01 4.68
C GLU A 64 -7.99 -2.59 4.58
N LEU A 65 -8.84 -1.61 4.25
CA LEU A 65 -8.44 -0.20 4.19
C LEU A 65 -8.08 0.36 5.58
N ALA A 66 -8.83 -0.03 6.63
CA ALA A 66 -8.50 0.33 8.01
C ALA A 66 -7.14 -0.23 8.41
N LEU A 67 -6.87 -1.50 8.09
CA LEU A 67 -5.58 -2.13 8.37
C LEU A 67 -4.43 -1.41 7.65
N LEU A 68 -4.60 -1.10 6.36
CA LEU A 68 -3.62 -0.32 5.59
C LEU A 68 -3.38 1.07 6.23
N SER A 69 -4.45 1.73 6.65
CA SER A 69 -4.41 3.08 7.23
C SER A 69 -3.61 3.13 8.54
N VAL A 70 -3.69 2.09 9.38
CA VAL A 70 -2.86 1.97 10.59
C VAL A 70 -1.37 2.01 10.21
N PHE A 71 -0.94 1.22 9.22
CA PHE A 71 0.46 1.21 8.78
C PHE A 71 0.87 2.51 8.10
N ALA A 72 0.01 3.08 7.27
CA ALA A 72 0.24 4.35 6.61
C ALA A 72 0.49 5.48 7.61
N ARG A 73 -0.35 5.63 8.64
CA ARG A 73 -0.14 6.63 9.69
C ARG A 73 1.12 6.39 10.51
N ARG A 74 1.45 5.13 10.80
CA ARG A 74 2.70 4.80 11.49
C ARG A 74 3.92 5.22 10.67
N ALA A 75 3.96 4.86 9.39
CA ALA A 75 5.02 5.26 8.47
C ALA A 75 5.14 6.79 8.37
N MET A 76 4.02 7.50 8.16
CA MET A 76 3.99 8.97 8.12
C MET A 76 4.50 9.62 9.43
N SER A 77 4.21 8.98 10.58
CA SER A 77 4.65 9.47 11.90
C SER A 77 6.07 9.04 12.28
N GLY A 78 6.81 8.38 11.38
CA GLY A 78 8.13 7.81 11.69
C GLY A 78 8.11 6.72 12.76
N LYS A 79 6.94 6.13 13.05
CA LYS A 79 6.82 5.03 14.00
C LYS A 79 7.30 3.75 13.33
N GLY A 80 8.24 3.06 13.97
CA GLY A 80 8.82 1.82 13.48
C GLY A 80 7.81 0.68 13.28
N PRO A 81 8.28 -0.50 12.83
CA PRO A 81 7.43 -1.65 12.57
C PRO A 81 6.70 -2.11 13.86
N ILE A 82 5.54 -2.76 13.68
CA ILE A 82 4.70 -3.23 14.79
C ILE A 82 4.46 -4.73 14.67
N ALA A 83 4.62 -5.44 15.78
CA ALA A 83 4.43 -6.89 15.82
C ALA A 83 2.96 -7.29 15.59
N ALA A 84 2.78 -8.48 15.03
CA ALA A 84 1.53 -9.25 15.01
C ALA A 84 0.80 -9.25 16.39
N PRO A 85 -0.55 -9.20 16.53
CA PRO A 85 -1.16 -9.79 17.72
C PRO A 85 -0.67 -11.23 17.86
N LYS A 86 -0.35 -11.63 19.09
CA LYS A 86 0.06 -13.02 19.36
C LYS A 86 -1.12 -13.97 19.14
N LYS A 87 -0.81 -15.22 18.78
CA LYS A 87 -1.81 -16.27 18.71
C LYS A 87 -2.48 -16.43 20.08
N ASP A 88 -3.81 -16.62 20.08
CA ASP A 88 -4.62 -16.84 21.28
C ASP A 88 -4.58 -15.69 22.30
N VAL A 89 -4.13 -14.49 21.89
CA VAL A 89 -4.14 -13.27 22.71
C VAL A 89 -5.07 -12.25 22.09
N HIS A 90 -5.97 -11.70 22.91
CA HIS A 90 -6.79 -10.56 22.52
C HIS A 90 -6.02 -9.26 22.74
N ASP A 91 -5.40 -8.75 21.67
CA ASP A 91 -4.61 -7.53 21.73
C ASP A 91 -5.53 -6.29 21.66
N ARG A 92 -5.80 -5.69 22.82
CA ARG A 92 -6.63 -4.48 22.95
C ARG A 92 -6.02 -3.29 22.24
N ASP A 93 -4.70 -3.23 22.26
CA ASP A 93 -3.91 -2.16 21.70
C ASP A 93 -4.05 -2.14 20.17
N TRP A 94 -3.98 -3.31 19.54
CA TRP A 94 -4.30 -3.48 18.12
C TRP A 94 -5.75 -3.18 17.79
N ALA A 95 -6.70 -3.63 18.63
CA ALA A 95 -8.12 -3.34 18.43
C ALA A 95 -8.40 -1.83 18.44
N VAL A 96 -7.84 -1.07 19.39
CA VAL A 96 -8.00 0.39 19.46
C VAL A 96 -7.46 1.07 18.20
N ARG A 97 -6.24 0.70 17.76
CA ARG A 97 -5.62 1.28 16.55
C ARG A 97 -6.47 1.02 15.30
N TYR A 98 -6.91 -0.22 15.14
CA TYR A 98 -7.69 -0.63 13.98
C TYR A 98 -9.09 0.00 13.97
N THR A 99 -9.81 -0.05 15.09
CA THR A 99 -11.17 0.47 15.18
C THR A 99 -11.22 1.98 15.02
N ALA A 100 -10.18 2.71 15.42
CA ALA A 100 -10.05 4.14 15.16
C ALA A 100 -10.08 4.45 13.65
N GLU A 101 -9.28 3.75 12.84
CA GLU A 101 -9.29 3.94 11.37
C GLU A 101 -10.60 3.46 10.75
N TYR A 102 -11.11 2.31 11.21
CA TYR A 102 -12.34 1.72 10.70
C TYR A 102 -13.55 2.65 10.88
N ARG A 103 -13.65 3.32 12.03
CA ARG A 103 -14.71 4.32 12.31
C ARG A 103 -14.66 5.53 11.40
N ILE A 104 -13.45 6.00 11.07
CA ILE A 104 -13.27 7.13 10.14
C ILE A 104 -13.81 6.74 8.76
N ILE A 105 -13.47 5.54 8.28
CA ILE A 105 -13.93 5.03 6.97
C ILE A 105 -15.45 4.84 6.95
N ARG A 106 -16.04 4.33 8.04
CA ARG A 106 -17.49 4.11 8.16
C ARG A 106 -18.30 5.38 8.45
N GLY A 107 -17.66 6.55 8.56
CA GLY A 107 -18.36 7.83 8.72
C GLY A 107 -18.83 8.15 10.14
N GLY A 108 -18.21 7.58 11.18
CA GLY A 108 -18.34 8.02 12.59
C GLY A 108 -19.70 7.83 13.30
N MET A 109 -20.81 7.68 12.58
CA MET A 109 -22.18 7.59 13.13
C MET A 109 -22.87 6.24 12.87
N SER A 110 -22.18 5.26 12.29
CA SER A 110 -22.74 3.92 12.14
C SER A 110 -22.74 3.24 13.52
N SER A 111 -23.90 2.76 13.97
CA SER A 111 -24.03 1.95 15.21
C SER A 111 -22.97 0.85 15.24
N MET A 112 -22.45 0.50 16.43
CA MET A 112 -21.46 -0.56 16.63
C MET A 112 -21.82 -1.81 15.82
N ASP A 113 -21.10 -2.01 14.71
CA ASP A 113 -21.34 -3.10 13.78
C ASP A 113 -20.68 -4.41 14.26
N GLU A 114 -20.89 -5.48 13.52
CA GLU A 114 -20.35 -6.80 13.85
C GLU A 114 -18.81 -6.80 13.99
N THR A 115 -18.12 -5.95 13.22
CA THR A 115 -16.66 -5.83 13.27
C THR A 115 -16.22 -5.20 14.60
N GLU A 116 -16.85 -4.12 15.02
CA GLU A 116 -16.55 -3.50 16.31
C GLU A 116 -16.89 -4.42 17.49
N ARG A 117 -17.97 -5.20 17.39
CA ARG A 117 -18.34 -6.19 18.43
C ARG A 117 -17.31 -7.31 18.53
N ALA A 118 -16.86 -7.84 17.39
CA ALA A 118 -15.83 -8.88 17.35
C ALA A 118 -14.52 -8.42 18.00
N LEU A 119 -14.16 -7.15 17.82
CA LEU A 119 -12.92 -6.57 18.34
C LEU A 119 -13.02 -6.03 19.77
N LYS A 120 -14.19 -6.09 20.42
CA LYS A 120 -14.41 -5.56 21.77
C LYS A 120 -13.47 -6.16 22.82
N LYS A 121 -13.10 -7.44 22.67
CA LYS A 121 -12.17 -8.13 23.59
C LYS A 121 -10.70 -7.85 23.27
N GLY A 122 -10.41 -7.37 22.06
CA GLY A 122 -9.08 -7.22 21.48
C GLY A 122 -9.01 -7.89 20.10
N MET A 123 -7.94 -7.60 19.35
CA MET A 123 -7.69 -8.21 18.06
C MET A 123 -6.87 -9.48 18.23
N GLU A 124 -7.35 -10.58 17.64
CA GLU A 124 -6.61 -11.85 17.60
C GLU A 124 -5.66 -11.93 16.40
N GLY A 125 -4.61 -12.75 16.54
CA GLY A 125 -3.62 -12.96 15.48
C GLY A 125 -4.22 -13.50 14.17
N ASP A 126 -5.23 -14.37 14.25
CA ASP A 126 -5.89 -14.95 13.07
C ASP A 126 -6.74 -13.91 12.33
N TYR A 127 -7.43 -13.03 13.06
CA TYR A 127 -8.15 -11.90 12.48
C TYR A 127 -7.19 -10.98 11.72
N PHE A 128 -6.09 -10.56 12.37
CA PHE A 128 -5.05 -9.75 11.73
C PHE A 128 -4.49 -10.42 10.48
N SER A 129 -4.09 -11.68 10.58
CA SER A 129 -3.44 -12.43 9.50
C SER A 129 -4.37 -12.65 8.30
N SER A 130 -5.66 -12.89 8.56
CA SER A 130 -6.69 -13.03 7.54
C SER A 130 -6.88 -11.73 6.76
N HIS A 131 -7.06 -10.59 7.45
CA HIS A 131 -7.23 -9.30 6.78
C HIS A 131 -5.95 -8.81 6.09
N LEU A 132 -4.78 -9.05 6.68
CA LEU A 132 -3.50 -8.75 6.02
C LEU A 132 -3.34 -9.55 4.72
N SER A 133 -3.72 -10.82 4.73
CA SER A 133 -3.65 -11.68 3.53
C SER A 133 -4.61 -11.21 2.44
N LYS A 134 -5.84 -10.82 2.81
CA LYS A 134 -6.83 -10.24 1.88
C LYS A 134 -6.34 -8.92 1.29
N LEU A 135 -5.80 -8.02 2.11
CA LEU A 135 -5.20 -6.76 1.66
C LEU A 135 -4.08 -6.99 0.65
N ARG A 136 -3.09 -7.82 1.01
CA ARG A 136 -1.96 -8.14 0.12
C ARG A 136 -2.44 -8.78 -1.20
N ARG A 137 -3.46 -9.64 -1.13
CA ARG A 137 -4.08 -10.25 -2.32
C ARG A 137 -4.74 -9.21 -3.22
N ALA A 138 -5.51 -8.28 -2.65
CA ALA A 138 -6.16 -7.21 -3.42
C ALA A 138 -5.14 -6.33 -4.16
N ILE A 139 -4.09 -5.91 -3.46
CA ILE A 139 -3.01 -5.09 -4.06
C ILE A 139 -2.29 -5.86 -5.16
N ARG A 140 -1.89 -7.12 -4.91
CA ARG A 140 -1.21 -7.96 -5.92
C ARG A 140 -2.09 -8.25 -7.13
N LYS A 141 -3.40 -8.41 -6.95
CA LYS A 141 -4.33 -8.68 -8.05
C LYS A 141 -4.34 -7.52 -9.07
N THR A 142 -4.27 -6.29 -8.60
CA THR A 142 -4.33 -5.10 -9.46
C THR A 142 -2.96 -4.67 -9.97
N LEU A 143 -1.93 -4.68 -9.11
CA LEU A 143 -0.61 -4.14 -9.45
C LEU A 143 0.38 -5.19 -9.96
N GLY A 144 0.11 -6.49 -9.77
CA GLY A 144 1.01 -7.56 -10.17
C GLY A 144 2.43 -7.37 -9.61
N PRO A 145 3.48 -7.41 -10.45
CA PRO A 145 4.87 -7.18 -10.02
C PRO A 145 5.12 -5.79 -9.40
N ALA A 146 4.32 -4.78 -9.75
CA ALA A 146 4.46 -3.42 -9.21
C ALA A 146 3.90 -3.29 -7.78
N ALA A 147 3.31 -4.35 -7.22
CA ALA A 147 2.71 -4.32 -5.88
C ALA A 147 3.74 -4.14 -4.75
N ALA A 148 4.99 -4.60 -4.93
CA ALA A 148 5.94 -4.79 -3.85
C ALA A 148 6.12 -3.57 -2.91
N PRO A 149 6.27 -2.33 -3.40
CA PRO A 149 6.41 -1.15 -2.52
C PRO A 149 5.17 -0.84 -1.67
N TYR A 150 4.00 -1.28 -2.11
CA TYR A 150 2.70 -0.97 -1.50
C TYR A 150 2.22 -2.05 -0.53
N LEU A 151 2.94 -3.17 -0.43
CA LEU A 151 2.61 -4.23 0.51
C LEU A 151 3.09 -3.84 1.91
N VAL A 152 2.27 -4.14 2.91
CA VAL A 152 2.74 -4.21 4.29
C VAL A 152 3.78 -5.34 4.36
N ASP A 153 5.03 -4.99 4.61
CA ASP A 153 6.19 -5.88 4.72
C ASP A 153 6.29 -6.45 6.14
N ASP A 154 6.89 -7.63 6.33
CA ASP A 154 7.01 -8.30 7.63
C ASP A 154 8.43 -8.27 8.25
N GLY A 155 9.34 -7.53 7.63
CA GLY A 155 10.73 -7.34 8.06
C GLY A 155 11.64 -8.54 7.81
N GLY A 156 11.13 -9.63 7.21
CA GLY A 156 11.88 -10.83 6.81
C GLY A 156 12.50 -11.66 7.95
N THR A 157 12.57 -11.13 9.17
CA THR A 157 13.21 -11.76 10.34
C THR A 157 12.22 -11.96 11.47
N ARG A 158 12.44 -13.00 12.28
CA ARG A 158 11.59 -13.31 13.44
C ARG A 158 12.13 -12.60 14.69
N PRO A 159 11.27 -12.07 15.58
CA PRO A 159 9.81 -12.03 15.47
C PRO A 159 9.32 -11.03 14.41
N ARG A 160 8.34 -11.45 13.59
CA ARG A 160 7.83 -10.64 12.47
C ARG A 160 7.25 -9.32 12.96
N SER A 161 7.69 -8.24 12.33
CA SER A 161 7.21 -6.90 12.63
C SER A 161 6.85 -6.19 11.34
N TYR A 162 5.62 -5.69 11.29
CA TYR A 162 4.99 -5.26 10.05
C TYR A 162 5.11 -3.75 9.87
N HIS A 163 5.40 -3.31 8.65
CA HIS A 163 5.46 -1.90 8.29
C HIS A 163 5.13 -1.68 6.82
N LEU A 164 4.84 -0.43 6.46
CA LEU A 164 4.83 0.00 5.06
C LEU A 164 6.22 0.56 4.73
N ALA A 165 6.88 0.02 3.71
CA ALA A 165 8.25 0.40 3.36
C ALA A 165 8.36 1.76 2.64
N LEU A 166 7.23 2.38 2.30
CA LEU A 166 7.19 3.70 1.67
C LEU A 166 7.68 4.78 2.62
N PRO A 167 8.46 5.75 2.13
CA PRO A 167 8.87 6.89 2.94
C PRO A 167 7.65 7.78 3.30
N PRO A 168 7.72 8.55 4.40
CA PRO A 168 6.61 9.38 4.87
C PRO A 168 6.04 10.33 3.80
N ASN A 169 6.89 10.90 2.96
CA ASN A 169 6.53 11.83 1.89
C ASN A 169 5.86 11.16 0.67
N ALA A 170 5.93 9.83 0.56
CA ALA A 170 5.25 9.06 -0.48
C ALA A 170 3.82 8.67 -0.10
N ILE A 171 3.41 8.87 1.16
CA ILE A 171 2.12 8.44 1.68
C ILE A 171 1.25 9.67 1.97
N ARG A 172 0.03 9.67 1.45
CA ARG A 172 -0.94 10.76 1.66
C ARG A 172 -2.35 10.22 1.87
N PHE A 173 -3.10 10.87 2.74
CA PHE A 173 -4.55 10.69 2.82
C PHE A 173 -5.21 11.85 2.08
N ALA A 174 -5.95 11.56 1.01
CA ALA A 174 -6.64 12.56 0.22
C ALA A 174 -7.80 11.93 -0.54
N PRO A 175 -8.91 12.65 -0.76
CA PRO A 175 -9.95 12.22 -1.68
C PRO A 175 -9.38 11.97 -3.08
N LEU A 176 -9.75 10.86 -3.70
CA LEU A 176 -9.37 10.53 -5.08
C LEU A 176 -10.45 10.95 -6.09
N GLY A 177 -11.63 11.38 -5.61
CA GLY A 177 -12.74 11.92 -6.41
C GLY A 177 -12.90 13.43 -6.26
N GLY A 178 -12.62 14.16 -7.34
CA GLY A 178 -12.81 15.62 -7.43
C GLY A 178 -12.31 16.22 -8.74
N ASN A 179 -12.70 15.67 -9.89
CA ASN A 179 -12.68 16.37 -11.18
C ASN A 179 -13.79 15.78 -12.07
N ILE A 180 -15.01 16.27 -11.88
CA ILE A 180 -15.94 16.37 -13.00
C ILE A 180 -15.66 17.74 -13.62
N SER A 181 -14.93 17.73 -14.74
CA SER A 181 -14.83 18.88 -15.63
C SER A 181 -16.23 19.43 -15.88
N THR A 182 -16.50 20.62 -15.36
CA THR A 182 -17.54 21.48 -15.92
C THR A 182 -16.82 22.35 -16.93
N GLY A 183 -17.21 22.18 -18.20
CA GLY A 183 -16.63 22.90 -19.33
C GLY A 183 -17.03 24.37 -19.40
#